data_AF-A0A1J7CYL7-F1
#
_entry.id   AF-A0A1J7CYL7-F1
#
_cell.length_a   1.000
_cell.length_b   1.000
_cell.length_c   1.000
_cell.angle_alpha   90.00
_cell.angle_beta   90.00
_cell.angle_gamma   90.00
#
_symmetry.space_group_name_H-M   'P 1'
#
loop_
_entity.id
_entity.type
_entity.pdbx_description
1 polymer ?
#
loop_
_entity_poly.entity_id
_entity_poly.type
_entity_poly.pdbx_seq_one_letter_code
_entity_poly.pdbx_strand_id
1 'polypeptide(L)'
;MTNYKLYGLFAELTVTIMITCDTLVYKTLDIYGLKITASGIIFSLCFLFSTILTEVYGYKLSVRAVWIMVFCQSIYVVLLNLAAVIQADNSDISRNYCTLYYEFWRVMVGTWISVPVSYFLNGYVISKMKIHFKGKLFFVRYITASMTTQAALLLTAYPISLSSKYTSSELVNIIATTWSYKVIISFFLLPVAMYLSERVKKLRGQIIMTGGHHTIPSWYFLTRNQGGKRNESVTNFRYSLIAR
;
A
#
# COMPACT_ATOMS: atom_id res chain seq x y z
N MET A 1 11.77 -23.34 -4.27
CA MET A 1 12.22 -22.14 -5.01
C MET A 1 11.07 -21.20 -5.46
N THR A 2 9.80 -21.56 -5.29
CA THR A 2 8.63 -20.77 -5.73
C THR A 2 8.25 -19.59 -4.82
N ASN A 3 8.78 -19.54 -3.60
CA ASN A 3 8.37 -18.58 -2.55
C ASN A 3 8.77 -17.11 -2.81
N TYR A 4 9.84 -16.84 -3.56
CA TYR A 4 10.31 -15.48 -3.83
C TYR A 4 9.76 -14.90 -5.14
N LYS A 5 9.40 -15.75 -6.11
CA LYS A 5 8.87 -15.30 -7.42
C LYS A 5 7.54 -14.56 -7.26
N LEU A 6 6.66 -15.06 -6.40
CA LEU A 6 5.38 -14.41 -6.15
C LEU A 6 5.56 -13.05 -5.43
N TYR A 7 6.59 -12.92 -4.59
CA TYR A 7 6.87 -11.65 -3.88
C TYR A 7 7.27 -10.57 -4.87
N GLY A 8 8.23 -10.89 -5.75
CA GLY A 8 8.67 -10.02 -6.82
C GLY A 8 7.48 -9.55 -7.65
N LEU A 9 6.64 -10.47 -8.11
CA LEU A 9 5.48 -10.13 -8.93
C LEU A 9 4.52 -9.14 -8.25
N PHE A 10 4.15 -9.37 -6.98
CA PHE A 10 3.24 -8.45 -6.27
C PHE A 10 3.91 -7.09 -6.00
N ALA A 11 5.21 -7.07 -5.69
CA ALA A 11 5.95 -5.84 -5.48
C ALA A 11 6.05 -5.04 -6.78
N GLU A 12 6.51 -5.67 -7.86
CA GLU A 12 6.63 -5.08 -9.21
C GLU A 12 5.29 -4.55 -9.70
N LEU A 13 4.21 -5.32 -9.56
CA LEU A 13 2.87 -4.91 -9.94
C LEU A 13 2.41 -3.69 -9.14
N THR A 14 2.72 -3.60 -7.85
CA THR A 14 2.45 -2.41 -7.04
C THR A 14 3.23 -1.20 -7.56
N VAL A 15 4.49 -1.37 -7.95
CA VAL A 15 5.32 -0.31 -8.56
C VAL A 15 4.73 0.17 -9.88
N THR A 16 4.37 -0.75 -10.79
CA THR A 16 3.81 -0.41 -12.10
C THR A 16 2.49 0.34 -11.96
N ILE A 17 1.60 -0.10 -11.07
CA ILE A 17 0.34 0.58 -10.80
C ILE A 17 0.60 1.98 -10.22
N MET A 18 1.55 2.13 -9.31
CA MET A 18 1.88 3.43 -8.72
C MET A 18 2.42 4.41 -9.77
N ILE A 19 3.34 3.97 -10.63
CA ILE A 19 3.87 4.80 -11.73
C ILE A 19 2.75 5.21 -12.69
N THR A 20 1.85 4.27 -13.02
CA THR A 20 0.68 4.56 -13.88
C THR A 20 -0.25 5.57 -13.21
N CYS A 21 -0.47 5.45 -11.90
CA CYS A 21 -1.26 6.39 -11.12
C CYS A 21 -0.71 7.82 -11.22
N ASP A 22 0.62 8.00 -11.12
CA ASP A 22 1.25 9.31 -11.24
C ASP A 22 1.01 9.94 -12.63
N THR A 23 1.11 9.17 -13.71
CA THR A 23 0.85 9.69 -15.07
C THR A 23 -0.60 10.15 -15.28
N LEU A 24 -1.54 9.53 -14.57
CA LEU A 24 -2.97 9.79 -14.71
C LEU A 24 -3.47 10.86 -13.72
N VAL A 25 -2.58 11.48 -12.94
CA VAL A 25 -2.95 12.55 -11.99
C VAL A 25 -3.66 13.71 -12.69
N TYR A 26 -3.21 14.08 -13.89
CA TYR A 26 -3.81 15.19 -14.65
C TYR A 26 -5.03 14.78 -15.49
N LYS A 27 -5.33 13.48 -15.57
CA LYS A 27 -6.51 13.00 -16.31
C LYS A 27 -7.71 12.95 -15.36
N THR A 28 -8.53 13.99 -15.41
CA THR A 28 -9.83 14.03 -14.77
C THR A 28 -10.90 13.44 -15.71
N LEU A 29 -11.79 12.65 -15.13
CA LEU A 29 -12.99 12.11 -15.75
C LEU A 29 -14.19 12.85 -15.13
N ASP A 30 -15.11 13.27 -15.97
CA ASP A 30 -16.39 13.82 -15.52
C ASP A 30 -17.46 12.74 -15.68
N ILE A 31 -17.94 12.23 -14.55
CA ILE A 31 -19.01 11.23 -14.52
C ILE A 31 -20.17 11.86 -13.76
N TYR A 32 -21.24 12.22 -14.49
CA TYR A 32 -22.46 12.83 -13.93
C TYR A 32 -22.21 14.08 -13.05
N GLY A 33 -21.22 14.93 -13.41
CA GLY A 33 -20.89 16.15 -12.67
C GLY A 33 -19.91 15.94 -11.51
N LEU A 34 -19.50 14.71 -11.24
CA LEU A 34 -18.41 14.39 -10.31
C LEU A 34 -17.09 14.32 -11.07
N LYS A 35 -16.21 15.30 -10.81
CA LYS A 35 -14.83 15.32 -11.31
C LYS A 35 -14.00 14.31 -10.52
N ILE A 36 -13.82 13.12 -11.07
CA ILE A 36 -13.01 12.05 -10.48
C ILE A 36 -11.68 11.97 -11.24
N THR A 37 -10.55 11.93 -10.54
CA THR A 37 -9.26 11.66 -11.20
C THR A 37 -9.16 10.18 -11.55
N ALA A 38 -8.73 9.85 -12.77
CA ALA A 38 -8.50 8.47 -13.19
C ALA A 38 -7.47 7.77 -12.28
N SER A 39 -6.51 8.55 -11.75
CA SER A 39 -5.54 8.10 -10.76
C SER A 39 -6.19 7.57 -9.46
N GLY A 40 -7.35 8.08 -9.04
CA GLY A 40 -8.00 7.68 -7.80
C GLY A 40 -8.41 6.20 -7.76
N ILE A 41 -8.95 5.68 -8.87
CA ILE A 41 -9.36 4.28 -8.99
C ILE A 41 -8.13 3.35 -8.95
N ILE A 42 -7.13 3.70 -9.75
CA ILE A 42 -5.89 2.94 -9.89
C ILE A 42 -5.11 2.93 -8.58
N PHE A 43 -5.12 4.05 -7.85
CA PHE A 43 -4.52 4.16 -6.53
C PHE A 43 -5.13 3.19 -5.52
N SER A 44 -6.46 3.01 -5.54
CA SER A 44 -7.12 2.05 -4.64
C SER A 44 -6.70 0.60 -4.94
N LEU A 45 -6.42 0.26 -6.19
CA LEU A 45 -5.84 -1.04 -6.55
C LEU A 45 -4.42 -1.19 -6.01
N CYS A 46 -3.58 -0.15 -6.12
CA CYS A 46 -2.24 -0.13 -5.52
C CYS A 46 -2.30 -0.42 -4.01
N PHE A 47 -3.22 0.24 -3.31
CA PHE A 47 -3.41 0.07 -1.88
C PHE A 47 -3.89 -1.34 -1.50
N LEU A 48 -4.75 -1.94 -2.32
CA LEU A 48 -5.17 -3.34 -2.16
C LEU A 48 -3.96 -4.28 -2.23
N PHE A 49 -3.11 -4.15 -3.25
CA PHE A 49 -1.93 -5.01 -3.41
C PHE A 49 -0.92 -4.80 -2.28
N SER A 50 -0.70 -3.55 -1.86
CA SER A 50 0.16 -3.23 -0.71
C SER A 50 -0.35 -3.88 0.59
N THR A 51 -1.68 -3.92 0.78
CA THR A 51 -2.26 -4.56 1.95
C THR A 51 -2.15 -6.08 1.90
N ILE A 52 -2.37 -6.69 0.74
CA ILE A 52 -2.11 -8.14 0.54
C ILE A 52 -0.64 -8.46 0.82
N LEU A 53 0.28 -7.62 0.37
CA LEU A 53 1.71 -7.82 0.58
C LEU A 53 2.04 -7.80 2.08
N THR A 54 1.42 -6.87 2.83
CA THR A 54 1.52 -6.78 4.29
C THR A 54 0.93 -7.96 5.03
N GLU A 55 -0.22 -8.45 4.57
CA GLU A 55 -0.97 -9.54 5.21
C GLU A 55 -0.34 -10.91 4.94
N VAL A 56 0.25 -11.13 3.76
CA VAL A 56 0.81 -12.43 3.37
C VAL A 56 2.31 -12.55 3.68
N TYR A 57 3.09 -11.50 3.40
CA TYR A 57 4.55 -11.53 3.60
C TYR A 57 4.98 -10.89 4.92
N GLY A 58 4.08 -10.16 5.59
CA GLY A 58 4.35 -9.48 6.84
C GLY A 58 4.92 -8.07 6.66
N TYR A 59 4.95 -7.33 7.77
CA TYR A 59 5.29 -5.90 7.79
C TYR A 59 6.71 -5.60 7.30
N LYS A 60 7.72 -6.37 7.73
CA LYS A 60 9.14 -6.13 7.38
C LYS A 60 9.40 -6.21 5.87
N LEU A 61 8.82 -7.20 5.19
CA LEU A 61 8.93 -7.36 3.74
C LEU A 61 8.14 -6.30 2.98
N SER A 62 7.06 -5.81 3.57
CA SER A 62 6.22 -4.77 2.96
C SER A 62 6.86 -3.41 2.98
N VAL A 63 7.51 -3.06 4.10
CA VAL A 63 8.32 -1.84 4.19
C VAL A 63 9.42 -1.83 3.12
N ARG A 64 10.08 -2.97 2.87
CA ARG A 64 11.08 -3.08 1.79
C ARG A 64 10.46 -2.83 0.41
N ALA A 65 9.32 -3.45 0.10
CA ALA A 65 8.64 -3.25 -1.19
C ALA A 65 8.25 -1.78 -1.41
N VAL A 66 7.90 -1.08 -0.35
CA VAL A 66 7.50 0.34 -0.39
C VAL A 66 8.67 1.25 -0.65
N TRP A 67 9.80 1.01 0.02
CA TRP A 67 11.02 1.76 -0.26
C TRP A 67 11.50 1.54 -1.69
N ILE A 68 11.40 0.31 -2.21
CA ILE A 68 11.67 0.02 -3.63
C ILE A 68 10.73 0.81 -4.53
N MET A 69 9.42 0.82 -4.22
CA MET A 69 8.43 1.60 -4.97
C MET A 69 8.75 3.09 -4.99
N VAL A 70 9.03 3.70 -3.83
CA VAL A 70 9.39 5.13 -3.73
C VAL A 70 10.67 5.41 -4.53
N PHE A 71 11.67 4.55 -4.45
CA PHE A 71 12.91 4.69 -5.19
C PHE A 71 12.69 4.61 -6.72
N CYS A 72 11.97 3.59 -7.20
CA CYS A 72 11.62 3.45 -8.61
C CYS A 72 10.79 4.62 -9.12
N GLN A 73 9.81 5.07 -8.33
CA GLN A 73 8.99 6.24 -8.64
C GLN A 73 9.85 7.52 -8.74
N SER A 74 10.86 7.66 -7.89
CA SER A 74 11.77 8.81 -7.92
C SER A 74 12.60 8.83 -9.20
N ILE A 75 13.19 7.69 -9.58
CA ILE A 75 13.93 7.57 -10.84
C ILE A 75 13.01 7.91 -12.02
N TYR A 76 11.78 7.38 -12.02
CA TYR A 76 10.81 7.67 -13.05
C TYR A 76 10.52 9.17 -13.19
N VAL A 77 10.26 9.87 -12.07
CA VAL A 77 9.99 11.31 -12.08
C VAL A 77 11.20 12.11 -12.54
N VAL A 78 12.41 11.77 -12.09
CA VAL A 78 13.65 12.46 -12.49
C VAL A 78 13.88 12.32 -14.00
N LEU A 79 13.73 11.11 -14.54
CA LEU A 79 13.89 10.86 -15.98
C LEU A 79 12.84 11.61 -16.79
N LEU A 80 11.56 11.59 -16.36
CA LEU A 80 10.50 12.35 -17.02
C LEU A 80 10.77 13.85 -17.00
N ASN A 81 11.19 14.39 -15.86
CA ASN A 81 11.44 15.82 -15.71
C ASN A 81 12.64 16.27 -16.56
N LEU A 82 13.71 15.47 -16.59
CA LEU A 82 14.87 15.72 -17.44
C LEU A 82 14.50 15.68 -18.93
N ALA A 83 13.71 14.68 -19.34
CA ALA A 83 13.19 14.60 -20.70
C ALA A 83 12.25 15.75 -21.06
N ALA A 84 11.52 16.32 -20.08
CA ALA A 84 10.64 17.47 -20.31
C ALA A 84 11.41 18.78 -20.55
N VAL A 85 12.57 18.94 -19.90
CA VAL A 85 13.43 20.14 -20.03
C VAL A 85 14.25 20.13 -21.33
N ILE A 86 14.72 18.96 -21.76
CA ILE A 86 15.51 18.83 -22.99
C ILE A 86 14.57 18.77 -24.19
N GLN A 87 14.37 19.90 -24.87
CA GLN A 87 13.53 20.01 -26.07
C GLN A 87 14.38 20.21 -27.31
N ALA A 88 14.21 19.34 -28.31
CA ALA A 88 14.93 19.43 -29.58
C ALA A 88 14.24 20.35 -30.60
N ASP A 89 12.90 20.33 -30.65
CA ASP A 89 12.10 21.07 -31.63
C ASP A 89 10.98 21.90 -30.97
N ASN A 90 10.70 23.08 -31.52
CA ASN A 90 9.57 23.96 -31.15
C ASN A 90 8.21 23.46 -31.69
N SER A 91 7.96 22.16 -31.65
CA SER A 91 6.65 21.60 -31.97
C SER A 91 5.66 21.85 -30.82
N ASP A 92 4.40 22.15 -31.13
CA ASP A 92 3.34 22.35 -30.12
C ASP A 92 3.21 21.16 -29.16
N ILE A 93 3.49 19.94 -29.65
CA ILE A 93 3.48 18.71 -28.85
C ILE A 93 4.60 18.73 -27.80
N SER A 94 5.81 19.15 -28.18
CA SER A 94 6.96 19.28 -27.27
C SER A 94 6.68 20.32 -26.19
N ARG A 95 6.07 21.46 -26.56
CA ARG A 95 5.71 22.52 -25.62
C ARG A 95 4.65 22.06 -24.60
N ASN A 96 3.62 21.35 -25.04
CA ASN A 96 2.60 20.77 -24.17
C ASN A 96 3.17 19.68 -23.25
N TYR A 97 4.16 18.92 -23.71
CA TYR A 97 4.86 17.95 -22.88
C TYR A 97 5.65 18.63 -21.75
N CYS A 98 6.35 19.74 -22.05
CA CYS A 98 7.03 20.56 -21.04
C CYS A 98 6.06 20.99 -19.94
N THR A 99 4.94 21.61 -20.34
CA THR A 99 4.02 22.24 -19.39
C THR A 99 3.36 21.21 -18.47
N LEU A 100 3.15 19.97 -18.94
CA LEU A 100 2.62 18.89 -18.13
C LEU A 100 3.62 18.35 -17.09
N TYR A 101 4.87 18.11 -17.50
CA TYR A 101 5.85 17.39 -16.68
C TYR A 101 6.90 18.28 -15.99
N TYR A 102 6.93 19.58 -16.28
CA TYR A 102 7.85 20.53 -15.66
C TYR A 102 7.70 20.57 -14.13
N GLU A 103 6.48 20.52 -13.60
CA GLU A 103 6.22 20.56 -12.15
C GLU A 103 6.15 19.19 -11.48
N PHE A 104 6.45 18.11 -12.22
CA PHE A 104 6.33 16.75 -11.71
C PHE A 104 7.30 16.46 -10.56
N TRP A 105 8.41 17.21 -10.45
CA TRP A 105 9.34 17.12 -9.32
C TRP A 105 8.68 17.39 -7.96
N ARG A 106 7.62 18.23 -7.91
CA ARG A 106 6.87 18.49 -6.66
C ARG A 106 6.14 17.25 -6.18
N VAL A 107 5.61 16.45 -7.11
CA VAL A 107 4.94 15.16 -6.80
C VAL A 107 5.94 14.21 -6.15
N MET A 108 7.16 14.12 -6.70
CA MET A 108 8.23 13.31 -6.11
C MET A 108 8.54 13.74 -4.67
N VAL A 109 8.75 15.04 -4.41
CA VAL A 109 9.02 15.54 -3.06
C VAL A 109 7.85 15.22 -2.12
N GLY A 110 6.61 15.38 -2.60
CA GLY A 110 5.41 14.99 -1.87
C GLY A 110 5.40 13.50 -1.51
N THR A 111 5.72 12.60 -2.44
CA THR A 111 5.79 11.15 -2.21
C THR A 111 6.87 10.79 -1.18
N TRP A 112 8.05 11.40 -1.27
CA TRP A 112 9.16 11.14 -0.34
C TRP A 112 8.82 11.43 1.12
N ILE A 113 8.00 12.46 1.37
CA ILE A 113 7.58 12.84 2.72
C ILE A 113 6.34 12.05 3.13
N SER A 114 5.36 11.97 2.23
CA SER A 114 4.04 11.42 2.55
C SER A 114 4.05 9.89 2.75
N VAL A 115 4.83 9.15 1.96
CA VAL A 115 4.86 7.68 2.04
C VAL A 115 5.39 7.22 3.40
N PRO A 116 6.56 7.68 3.89
CA PRO A 116 7.03 7.31 5.23
C PRO A 116 6.03 7.68 6.33
N VAL A 117 5.48 8.91 6.31
CA VAL A 117 4.50 9.36 7.32
C VAL A 117 3.27 8.46 7.34
N SER A 118 2.76 8.11 6.16
CA SER A 118 1.60 7.21 6.02
C SER A 118 1.91 5.82 6.55
N TYR A 119 3.10 5.28 6.28
CA TYR A 119 3.52 3.97 6.78
C TYR A 119 3.69 3.92 8.29
N PHE A 120 4.27 4.96 8.90
CA PHE A 120 4.37 5.06 10.35
C PHE A 120 2.99 5.12 11.02
N LEU A 121 2.06 5.89 10.46
CA LEU A 121 0.69 5.96 10.95
C LEU A 121 -0.04 4.63 10.79
N ASN A 122 0.14 3.94 9.67
CA ASN A 122 -0.43 2.61 9.47
C ASN A 122 0.02 1.63 10.57
N GLY A 123 1.32 1.56 10.83
CA GLY A 123 1.89 0.71 11.89
C GLY A 123 1.38 1.08 13.28
N TYR A 124 1.30 2.39 13.60
CA TYR A 124 0.80 2.89 14.87
C TYR A 124 -0.68 2.53 15.09
N VAL A 125 -1.53 2.76 14.08
CA VAL A 125 -2.97 2.50 14.13
C VAL A 125 -3.25 1.01 14.30
N ILE A 126 -2.56 0.15 13.55
CA ILE A 126 -2.68 -1.30 13.67
C ILE A 126 -2.26 -1.77 15.07
N SER A 127 -1.16 -1.23 15.62
CA SER A 127 -0.68 -1.58 16.95
C SER A 127 -1.68 -1.19 18.05
N LYS A 128 -2.17 0.06 18.03
CA LYS A 128 -3.16 0.55 18.99
C LYS A 128 -4.48 -0.24 18.94
N MET A 129 -4.97 -0.58 17.75
CA MET A 129 -6.22 -1.33 17.64
C MET A 129 -6.09 -2.80 18.02
N LYS A 130 -4.91 -3.41 17.90
CA LYS A 130 -4.67 -4.76 18.43
C LYS A 130 -4.86 -4.81 19.94
N ILE A 131 -4.41 -3.78 20.64
CA ILE A 131 -4.59 -3.64 22.10
C ILE A 131 -6.07 -3.44 22.43
N HIS A 132 -6.77 -2.59 21.69
CA HIS A 132 -8.15 -2.23 21.99
C HIS A 132 -9.17 -3.34 21.70
N PHE A 133 -9.01 -4.09 20.61
CA PHE A 133 -10.00 -5.07 20.15
C PHE A 133 -9.66 -6.54 20.42
N LYS A 134 -8.60 -6.82 21.20
CA LYS A 134 -8.14 -8.19 21.53
C LYS A 134 -8.09 -9.14 20.32
N GLY A 135 -7.83 -8.60 19.12
CA GLY A 135 -7.75 -9.35 17.87
C GLY A 135 -9.07 -9.76 17.17
N LYS A 136 -10.26 -9.43 17.71
CA LYS A 136 -11.54 -10.00 17.20
C LYS A 136 -12.17 -9.30 15.98
N LEU A 137 -11.86 -8.03 15.70
CA LEU A 137 -12.47 -7.25 14.60
C LEU A 137 -11.47 -6.84 13.52
N PHE A 138 -11.11 -7.77 12.62
CA PHE A 138 -10.17 -7.51 11.52
C PHE A 138 -10.68 -6.45 10.53
N PHE A 139 -11.96 -6.53 10.16
CA PHE A 139 -12.62 -5.62 9.23
C PHE A 139 -12.52 -4.15 9.66
N VAL A 140 -12.89 -3.87 10.92
CA VAL A 140 -12.81 -2.52 11.50
C VAL A 140 -11.36 -2.04 11.50
N ARG A 141 -10.41 -2.92 11.82
CA ARG A 141 -8.98 -2.59 11.83
C ARG A 141 -8.46 -2.22 10.44
N TYR A 142 -8.86 -2.96 9.41
CA TYR A 142 -8.47 -2.68 8.03
C TYR A 142 -9.01 -1.34 7.56
N ILE A 143 -10.30 -1.09 7.78
CA ILE A 143 -10.95 0.13 7.29
C ILE A 143 -10.37 1.34 8.00
N THR A 144 -10.27 1.33 9.33
CA THR A 144 -9.74 2.48 10.05
C THR A 144 -8.25 2.70 9.78
N ALA A 145 -7.45 1.64 9.60
CA ALA A 145 -6.07 1.77 9.14
C ALA A 145 -5.99 2.35 7.73
N SER A 146 -6.84 1.90 6.81
CA SER A 146 -6.89 2.42 5.43
C SER A 146 -7.30 3.90 5.40
N MET A 147 -8.35 4.25 6.13
CA MET A 147 -8.85 5.62 6.25
C MET A 147 -7.79 6.58 6.78
N THR A 148 -7.12 6.21 7.88
CA THR A 148 -6.08 7.04 8.51
C THR A 148 -4.82 7.12 7.67
N THR A 149 -4.39 6.02 7.05
CA THR A 149 -3.21 5.99 6.17
C THR A 149 -3.43 6.84 4.93
N GLN A 150 -4.59 6.72 4.28
CA GLN A 150 -4.92 7.50 3.09
C GLN A 150 -5.12 8.98 3.42
N ALA A 151 -5.72 9.31 4.58
CA ALA A 151 -5.82 10.69 5.04
C ALA A 151 -4.44 11.31 5.23
N ALA A 152 -3.54 10.63 5.92
CA ALA A 152 -2.18 11.10 6.15
C ALA A 152 -1.41 11.32 4.86
N LEU A 153 -1.55 10.40 3.90
CA LEU A 153 -0.92 10.51 2.60
C LEU A 153 -1.39 11.78 1.87
N LEU A 154 -2.70 12.00 1.80
CA LEU A 154 -3.27 13.15 1.11
C LEU A 154 -2.93 14.47 1.81
N LEU A 155 -3.06 14.52 3.13
CA LEU A 155 -2.77 15.72 3.94
C LEU A 155 -1.30 16.13 3.89
N THR A 156 -0.39 15.21 3.60
CA THR A 156 1.05 15.53 3.45
C THR A 156 1.43 15.76 1.99
N ALA A 157 0.99 14.91 1.06
CA ALA A 157 1.37 15.01 -0.35
C ALA A 157 0.71 16.19 -1.08
N TYR A 158 -0.58 16.43 -0.87
CA TYR A 158 -1.34 17.40 -1.67
C TYR A 158 -0.90 18.84 -1.39
N PRO A 159 -0.68 19.28 -0.14
CA PRO A 159 -0.13 20.62 0.11
C PRO A 159 1.23 20.84 -0.56
N ILE A 160 2.10 19.83 -0.55
CA ILE A 160 3.42 19.92 -1.17
C ILE A 160 3.29 19.99 -2.70
N SER A 161 2.45 19.13 -3.27
CA SER A 161 2.35 18.98 -4.72
C SER A 161 1.47 20.04 -5.40
N LEU A 162 0.46 20.58 -4.71
CA LEU A 162 -0.58 21.43 -5.29
C LEU A 162 -0.60 22.86 -4.71
N SER A 163 0.25 23.20 -3.74
CA SER A 163 0.33 24.55 -3.14
C SER A 163 0.49 25.68 -4.17
N SER A 164 1.11 25.39 -5.33
CA SER A 164 1.34 26.40 -6.36
C SER A 164 0.14 26.62 -7.30
N LYS A 165 -0.86 25.73 -7.28
CA LYS A 165 -1.95 25.73 -8.28
C LYS A 165 -3.33 26.03 -7.71
N TYR A 166 -3.55 25.79 -6.43
CA TYR A 166 -4.88 25.89 -5.80
C TYR A 166 -4.82 26.68 -4.51
N THR A 167 -5.91 27.40 -4.22
CA THR A 167 -6.08 28.13 -2.96
C THR A 167 -6.22 27.14 -1.79
N SER A 168 -5.83 27.54 -0.57
CA SER A 168 -5.94 26.67 0.62
C SER A 168 -7.35 26.10 0.85
N SER A 169 -8.40 26.87 0.54
CA SER A 169 -9.80 26.42 0.62
C SER A 169 -10.15 25.35 -0.42
N GLU A 170 -9.72 25.54 -1.66
CA GLU A 170 -9.91 24.58 -2.75
C GLU A 170 -9.13 23.29 -2.48
N LEU A 171 -7.92 23.41 -1.96
CA LEU A 171 -7.08 22.27 -1.60
C LEU A 171 -7.74 21.38 -0.55
N VAL A 172 -8.33 21.96 0.50
CA VAL A 172 -9.06 21.21 1.53
C VAL A 172 -10.25 20.46 0.91
N ASN A 173 -10.99 21.10 0.00
CA ASN A 173 -12.10 20.46 -0.69
C ASN A 173 -11.64 19.29 -1.57
N ILE A 174 -10.56 19.48 -2.34
CA ILE A 174 -9.94 18.43 -3.17
C ILE A 174 -9.47 17.26 -2.30
N ILE A 175 -8.82 17.53 -1.16
CA ILE A 175 -8.37 16.49 -0.24
C ILE A 175 -9.57 15.72 0.33
N ALA A 176 -10.59 16.43 0.82
CA ALA A 176 -11.77 15.81 1.44
C ALA A 176 -12.55 14.94 0.45
N THR A 177 -12.78 15.44 -0.77
CA THR A 177 -13.48 14.70 -1.85
C THR A 177 -12.67 13.51 -2.35
N THR A 178 -11.36 13.67 -2.53
CA THR A 178 -10.48 12.56 -2.94
C THR A 178 -10.40 11.50 -1.85
N TRP A 179 -10.32 11.91 -0.58
CA TRP A 179 -10.26 11.01 0.55
C TRP A 179 -11.55 10.20 0.70
N SER A 180 -12.71 10.85 0.69
CA SER A 180 -14.00 10.17 0.83
C SER A 180 -14.22 9.13 -0.27
N TYR A 181 -13.89 9.50 -1.52
CA TYR A 181 -13.94 8.60 -2.66
C TYR A 181 -13.04 7.37 -2.50
N LYS A 182 -11.77 7.56 -2.11
CA LYS A 182 -10.82 6.47 -1.90
C LYS A 182 -11.24 5.53 -0.77
N VAL A 183 -11.83 6.07 0.30
CA VAL A 183 -12.36 5.27 1.42
C VAL A 183 -13.54 4.42 0.97
N ILE A 184 -14.48 4.99 0.21
CA ILE A 184 -15.64 4.25 -0.34
C ILE A 184 -15.16 3.09 -1.22
N ILE A 185 -14.23 3.34 -2.15
CA ILE A 185 -13.69 2.27 -2.99
C ILE A 185 -12.97 1.21 -2.14
N SER A 186 -12.20 1.63 -1.14
CA SER A 186 -11.48 0.70 -0.26
C SER A 186 -12.43 -0.21 0.52
N PHE A 187 -13.61 0.29 0.90
CA PHE A 187 -14.66 -0.50 1.51
C PHE A 187 -15.19 -1.58 0.55
N PHE A 188 -15.49 -1.22 -0.70
CA PHE A 188 -15.94 -2.18 -1.72
C PHE A 188 -14.86 -3.19 -2.14
N LEU A 189 -13.59 -2.79 -2.11
CA LEU A 189 -12.45 -3.65 -2.45
C LEU A 189 -12.08 -4.63 -1.32
N LEU A 190 -12.56 -4.43 -0.10
CA LEU A 190 -12.24 -5.31 1.02
C LEU A 190 -12.56 -6.79 0.80
N PRO A 191 -13.77 -7.21 0.35
CA PRO A 191 -14.06 -8.63 0.10
C PRO A 191 -13.09 -9.23 -0.92
N VAL A 192 -12.73 -8.45 -1.94
CA VAL A 192 -11.75 -8.84 -2.96
C VAL A 192 -10.36 -9.00 -2.35
N ALA A 193 -9.93 -8.07 -1.49
CA ALA A 193 -8.66 -8.14 -0.78
C ALA A 193 -8.57 -9.39 0.12
N MET A 194 -9.64 -9.70 0.86
CA MET A 194 -9.71 -10.93 1.67
C MET A 194 -9.59 -12.17 0.78
N TYR A 195 -10.44 -12.29 -0.23
CA TYR A 195 -10.42 -13.43 -1.15
C TYR A 195 -9.05 -13.65 -1.81
N LEU A 196 -8.44 -12.60 -2.37
CA LEU A 196 -7.11 -12.69 -2.98
C LEU A 196 -6.05 -13.06 -1.96
N SER A 197 -6.05 -12.45 -0.77
CA SER A 197 -5.09 -12.79 0.28
C SER A 197 -5.18 -14.27 0.66
N GLU A 198 -6.40 -14.83 0.72
CA GLU A 198 -6.61 -16.22 1.07
C GLU A 198 -6.12 -17.17 -0.03
N ARG A 199 -6.43 -16.85 -1.30
CA ARG A 199 -5.96 -17.62 -2.46
C ARG A 199 -4.43 -17.63 -2.52
N VAL A 200 -3.79 -16.48 -2.31
CA VAL A 200 -2.34 -16.35 -2.31
C VAL A 200 -1.70 -17.13 -1.15
N LYS A 201 -2.32 -17.15 0.03
CA LYS A 201 -1.87 -17.97 1.17
C LYS A 201 -2.01 -19.47 0.89
N LYS A 202 -3.15 -19.92 0.34
CA LYS A 202 -3.39 -21.32 -0.07
C LYS A 202 -2.35 -21.81 -1.09
N LEU A 203 -2.01 -20.99 -2.09
CA LEU A 203 -0.99 -21.31 -3.10
C LEU A 203 0.42 -21.49 -2.52
N ARG A 204 0.67 -20.98 -1.31
CA ARG A 204 1.95 -21.17 -0.61
C ARG A 204 1.96 -22.31 0.39
N GLY A 205 0.86 -23.03 0.53
CA GLY A 205 0.72 -24.02 1.61
C GLY A 205 0.67 -23.39 3.01
N GLN A 206 0.50 -22.07 3.13
CA GLN A 206 0.17 -21.43 4.40
C GLN A 206 -1.33 -21.55 4.63
N ILE A 207 -1.73 -22.63 5.31
CA ILE A 207 -3.12 -22.84 5.75
C ILE A 207 -3.53 -21.67 6.64
N ILE A 208 -4.69 -21.09 6.32
CA ILE A 208 -5.25 -19.96 7.05
C ILE A 208 -6.04 -20.52 8.22
N MET A 209 -5.66 -20.14 9.44
CA MET A 209 -6.62 -20.10 10.54
C MET A 209 -7.20 -18.68 10.61
N THR A 210 -8.23 -18.40 9.80
CA THR A 210 -9.10 -17.24 10.01
C THR A 210 -10.18 -17.69 10.97
N GLY A 211 -9.81 -17.69 12.25
CA GLY A 211 -10.68 -18.09 13.35
C GLY A 211 -9.97 -17.92 14.69
N GLY A 212 -9.92 -16.69 15.20
CA GLY A 212 -9.86 -16.43 16.64
C GLY A 212 -8.66 -16.90 17.48
N HIS A 213 -7.61 -17.50 16.92
CA HIS A 213 -6.43 -17.88 17.72
C HIS A 213 -5.13 -17.31 17.15
N HIS A 214 -4.55 -16.42 17.95
CA HIS A 214 -3.14 -16.06 17.88
C HIS A 214 -2.30 -17.33 17.79
N THR A 215 -1.68 -17.56 16.64
CA THR A 215 -0.43 -18.31 16.57
C THR A 215 0.60 -17.43 15.90
N ILE A 216 1.68 -17.23 16.64
CA ILE A 216 2.87 -16.52 16.23
C ILE A 216 3.36 -17.17 14.92
N PRO A 217 3.77 -16.39 13.89
CA PRO A 217 4.19 -16.96 12.61
C PRO A 217 5.27 -18.03 12.82
N SER A 218 5.19 -19.18 12.13
CA SER A 218 6.19 -20.27 12.23
C SER A 218 7.65 -19.79 12.04
N TRP A 219 7.87 -18.71 11.27
CA TRP A 219 9.17 -18.05 11.13
C TRP A 219 9.73 -17.46 12.45
N TYR A 220 8.89 -17.14 13.41
CA TYR A 220 9.29 -16.67 14.75
C TYR A 220 9.92 -17.80 15.59
N PHE A 221 9.54 -19.06 15.34
CA PHE A 221 10.20 -20.23 15.93
C PHE A 221 11.45 -20.65 15.15
N LEU A 222 11.47 -20.43 13.83
CA LEU A 222 12.65 -20.75 12.99
C LEU A 222 13.86 -19.86 13.27
N THR A 223 13.68 -18.64 13.78
CA THR A 223 14.81 -17.79 14.22
C THR A 223 15.35 -18.12 15.60
N ARG A 224 14.64 -18.93 16.40
CA ARG A 224 15.07 -19.30 17.77
C ARG A 224 15.79 -20.66 17.82
N ASN A 225 15.74 -21.45 16.75
CA ASN A 225 16.29 -22.81 16.72
C ASN A 225 17.59 -22.97 15.90
N GLN A 226 18.37 -21.89 15.76
CA GLN A 226 19.72 -21.89 15.18
C GLN A 226 20.82 -21.93 16.27
N GLY A 227 20.50 -22.44 17.46
CA GLY A 227 21.45 -22.54 18.57
C GLY A 227 21.20 -23.75 19.46
N GLY A 228 21.79 -24.90 19.11
CA GLY A 228 22.15 -25.93 20.08
C GLY A 228 21.30 -27.20 20.14
N LYS A 229 21.87 -28.28 19.59
CA LYS A 229 21.81 -29.70 20.03
C LYS A 229 20.44 -30.42 20.05
N ARG A 230 20.24 -31.21 18.99
CA ARG A 230 19.95 -32.68 18.97
C ARG A 230 19.47 -33.28 20.31
N ASN A 231 18.22 -33.71 20.37
CA ASN A 231 17.86 -35.03 20.91
C ASN A 231 16.45 -35.46 20.47
N GLU A 232 16.41 -36.65 19.89
CA GLU A 232 15.19 -37.44 19.64
C GLU A 232 14.55 -37.82 20.98
N SER A 233 13.21 -37.79 21.01
CA SER A 233 12.27 -38.55 21.85
C SER A 233 11.06 -37.66 22.21
N VAL A 234 9.93 -38.30 22.49
CA VAL A 234 8.60 -37.73 22.78
C VAL A 234 7.70 -37.51 21.55
N THR A 235 7.67 -38.51 20.67
CA THR A 235 6.39 -39.08 20.24
C THR A 235 5.83 -39.93 21.39
N ASN A 236 4.54 -39.81 21.66
CA ASN A 236 3.78 -40.43 22.76
C ASN A 236 3.85 -39.72 24.13
N PHE A 237 2.92 -38.78 24.38
CA PHE A 237 2.24 -38.77 25.68
C PHE A 237 0.85 -38.10 25.59
N ARG A 238 -0.16 -38.98 25.60
CA ARG A 238 -1.46 -38.86 26.29
C ARG A 238 -2.46 -37.77 25.87
N TYR A 239 -3.33 -38.19 24.96
CA TYR A 239 -4.77 -38.12 25.19
C TYR A 239 -5.14 -38.90 26.47
N SER A 240 -5.46 -38.22 27.58
CA SER A 240 -6.30 -38.74 28.67
C SER A 240 -6.39 -37.70 29.79
N LEU A 241 -7.36 -36.78 29.73
CA LEU A 241 -7.89 -36.07 30.91
C LEU A 241 -9.18 -35.33 30.53
N ILE A 242 -10.18 -36.12 30.15
CA ILE A 242 -11.60 -35.78 30.29
C ILE A 242 -12.26 -37.06 30.84
N ALA A 243 -13.07 -36.91 31.89
CA ALA A 243 -13.78 -37.94 32.67
C ALA A 243 -12.99 -38.58 33.83
N ARG A 244 -12.88 -37.86 34.94
CA ARG A 244 -13.59 -38.15 36.20
C ARG A 244 -13.32 -37.04 37.22
#